data_AF-A0A1G1ZXD3-F1
#
_entry.id   AF-A0A1G1ZXD3-F1
#
_cell.length_a   1.000
_cell.length_b   1.000
_cell.length_c   1.000
_cell.angle_alpha   90.00
_cell.angle_beta   90.00
_cell.angle_gamma   90.00
#
_symmetry.space_group_name_H-M   'P 1'
#
loop_
_entity.id
_entity.type
_entity.pdbx_description
1 polymer ?
#
loop_
_entity_poly.entity_id
_entity_poly.type
_entity_poly.pdbx_seq_one_letter_code
_entity_poly.pdbx_strand_id
1 'polypeptide(L)' 'MAMNVRKREGESASSMLYRFSKIMQQSGVLKEAKKRRFHLRKNNKRARRLSALYKDKQERQIEQARRSGTM' A
#
# COMPACT_ATOMS: atom_id res chain seq x y z
N MET A 1 -10.24 11.86 -8.54
CA MET A 1 -11.30 11.20 -7.75
C MET A 1 -11.49 12.03 -6.49
N ALA A 2 -12.57 12.80 -6.41
CA ALA A 2 -12.84 13.63 -5.24
C ALA A 2 -13.32 12.72 -4.10
N MET A 3 -12.57 12.68 -3.00
CA MET A 3 -12.94 11.89 -1.81
C MET A 3 -13.75 12.76 -0.87
N ASN A 4 -15.06 12.57 -0.87
CA ASN A 4 -15.98 13.29 0.00
C ASN A 4 -16.35 12.42 1.21
N VAL A 5 -15.89 12.82 2.40
CA VAL A 5 -16.30 12.19 3.67
C VAL A 5 -17.12 13.21 4.45
N ARG A 6 -18.39 12.90 4.68
CA ARG A 6 -19.29 13.71 5.52
C ARG A 6 -19.52 13.03 6.86
N LYS A 7 -19.70 13.84 7.91
CA LYS A 7 -20.08 13.37 9.24
C LYS A 7 -21.46 12.72 9.17
N ARG A 8 -21.61 11.52 9.71
CA ARG A 8 -22.92 10.88 9.86
C ARG A 8 -23.58 11.35 11.17
N GLU A 9 -24.90 11.30 11.24
CA GLU A 9 -25.63 11.59 12.48
C GLU A 9 -25.22 10.60 13.58
N GLY A 10 -24.99 11.12 14.79
CA GLY A 10 -24.49 10.34 15.94
C GLY A 10 -23.01 9.94 15.88
N GLU A 11 -22.25 10.32 14.85
CA GLU A 11 -20.84 9.94 14.73
C GLU A 11 -19.92 10.86 15.56
N SER A 12 -19.03 10.26 16.37
CA SER A 12 -17.92 10.98 17.01
C SER A 12 -16.91 11.46 15.95
N ALA A 13 -16.34 12.65 16.16
CA ALA A 13 -15.34 13.23 15.25
C ALA A 13 -14.15 12.27 14.99
N SER A 14 -13.72 11.52 16.00
CA SER A 14 -12.63 10.55 15.88
C SER A 14 -12.96 9.39 14.93
N SER A 15 -14.21 8.92 14.93
CA SER A 15 -14.66 7.84 14.04
C SER A 15 -14.69 8.29 12.57
N MET A 16 -15.13 9.53 12.34
CA MET A 16 -15.10 10.14 11.01
C MET A 16 -13.67 10.25 10.47
N LEU A 17 -12.72 10.71 11.30
CA LEU A 17 -11.30 10.80 10.95
C LEU A 17 -10.69 9.42 10.64
N TYR A 18 -11.06 8.40 11.41
CA TYR A 18 -10.62 7.03 11.15
C TYR A 18 -11.07 6.54 9.77
N ARG A 19 -12.36 6.71 9.41
CA ARG A 19 -12.85 6.34 8.08
C ARG A 19 -12.14 7.11 6.98
N PHE A 20 -11.94 8.42 7.16
CA PHE A 20 -11.19 9.23 6.21
C PHE A 20 -9.79 8.67 6.00
N SER A 21 -9.06 8.38 7.08
CA SER A 21 -7.72 7.78 7.01
C SER A 21 -7.73 6.43 6.31
N LYS A 22 -8.71 5.57 6.61
CA LYS A 22 -8.86 4.26 5.97
C LYS A 22 -9.10 4.39 4.46
N ILE A 23 -9.99 5.30 4.05
CA ILE A 23 -10.27 5.59 2.64
C ILE A 23 -9.03 6.18 1.95
N MET A 24 -8.31 7.11 2.58
CA MET A 24 -7.05 7.65 2.04
C MET A 24 -6.02 6.54 1.80
N GLN A 25 -5.84 5.63 2.76
CA GLN A 25 -4.90 4.52 2.65
C GLN A 25 -5.30 3.54 1.53
N GLN A 26 -6.58 3.16 1.48
CA GLN A 26 -7.11 2.25 0.45
C GLN A 26 -7.07 2.86 -0.95
N SER A 27 -7.34 4.16 -1.08
CA SER A 27 -7.32 4.87 -2.36
C SER A 27 -5.94 4.87 -3.04
N GLY A 28 -4.86 4.62 -2.28
CA GLY A 28 -3.50 4.63 -2.80
C GLY A 28 -2.99 6.01 -3.25
N VAL A 29 -3.79 7.08 -3.09
CA VAL A 29 -3.45 8.44 -3.55
C VAL A 29 -2.14 8.92 -2.94
N LEU A 30 -1.91 8.66 -1.66
CA LEU A 30 -0.64 9.00 -0.98
C LEU A 30 0.56 8.26 -1.59
N LYS A 31 0.39 7.00 -1.99
CA LYS A 31 1.45 6.19 -2.60
C LYS A 31 1.79 6.72 -4.00
N GLU A 32 0.77 7.05 -4.78
CA GLU A 32 0.95 7.60 -6.12
C GLU A 32 1.55 9.01 -6.09
N ALA A 33 1.09 9.87 -5.17
CA ALA A 33 1.67 11.20 -4.95
C ALA A 33 3.15 11.13 -4.57
N LYS A 34 3.51 10.24 -3.62
CA LYS A 34 4.92 10.01 -3.23
C LYS A 34 5.76 9.50 -4.39
N LYS A 35 5.21 8.59 -5.21
CA LYS A 35 5.88 8.04 -6.40
C LYS A 35 6.13 9.10 -7.47
N ARG A 36 5.17 10.02 -7.67
CA ARG A 36 5.27 11.10 -8.67
C ARG A 36 6.09 12.31 -8.20
N ARG A 37 6.43 12.38 -6.91
CA ARG A 37 7.20 13.51 -6.34
C ARG A 37 8.53 13.76 -7.05
N PHE A 38 9.16 12.70 -7.58
CA PHE A 38 10.43 12.80 -8.30
C PHE A 38 10.36 12.05 -9.63
N HIS A 39 11.08 12.56 -10.64
CA HIS A 39 11.26 11.84 -11.89
C HIS A 39 12.15 10.60 -11.67
N LEU A 40 11.66 9.44 -12.07
CA LEU A 40 12.40 8.18 -12.02
C LEU A 40 12.62 7.65 -13.44
N ARG A 41 13.87 7.31 -13.76
CA ARG A 41 14.21 6.66 -15.04
C ARG A 41 13.52 5.30 -15.13
N LYS A 42 13.12 4.90 -16.34
CA LYS A 42 12.59 3.55 -16.59
C LYS A 42 13.63 2.48 -16.19
N ASN A 43 13.17 1.45 -15.48
CA ASN A 43 14.02 0.33 -15.08
C ASN A 43 14.47 -0.49 -16.31
N ASN A 44 15.75 -0.86 -16.34
CA ASN A 44 16.30 -1.76 -17.36
C ASN A 44 15.83 -3.22 -17.13
N LYS A 45 16.05 -4.08 -18.14
CA LYS A 45 15.62 -5.49 -18.11
C LYS A 45 16.19 -6.27 -16.91
N ARG A 46 17.45 -6.01 -16.56
CA ARG A 46 18.14 -6.66 -15.41
C ARG A 46 17.52 -6.27 -14.07
N ALA A 47 17.29 -4.98 -13.83
CA ALA A 47 16.69 -4.47 -12.60
C ALA A 47 15.26 -5.02 -12.40
N ARG A 48 14.48 -5.12 -13.49
CA ARG A 48 13.15 -5.75 -13.46
C ARG A 48 13.24 -7.23 -13.05
N ARG A 49 14.19 -7.98 -13.63
CA ARG A 49 14.41 -9.40 -13.30
C ARG A 49 14.81 -9.60 -11.84
N LEU A 50 15.76 -8.81 -11.34
CA LEU A 50 16.20 -8.91 -9.95
C LEU A 50 15.07 -8.60 -8.96
N SER A 51 14.25 -7.58 -9.25
CA SER A 51 13.07 -7.26 -8.44
C SER A 51 12.06 -8.40 -8.41
N ALA A 52 11.82 -9.07 -9.54
CA ALA A 52 10.92 -10.22 -9.62
C ALA A 52 11.45 -11.42 -8.82
N LEU A 53 12.74 -11.75 -8.96
CA LEU A 53 13.38 -12.84 -8.20
C LEU A 53 13.36 -12.59 -6.69
N TYR A 54 13.58 -11.34 -6.27
CA TYR A 54 13.47 -10.98 -4.86
C TYR A 54 12.05 -11.20 -4.31
N LYS A 55 11.02 -10.80 -5.06
CA LYS A 55 9.62 -11.00 -4.66
C LYS A 55 9.28 -12.48 -4.49
N ASP A 56 9.62 -13.30 -5.48
CA ASP A 56 9.42 -14.76 -5.45
C ASP A 56 10.14 -15.40 -4.25
N LYS A 57 11.39 -14.99 -3.98
CA LYS A 57 12.12 -15.46 -2.80
C LYS A 57 11.41 -15.09 -1.50
N GLN A 58 10.97 -13.84 -1.36
CA GLN A 58 10.27 -13.39 -0.15
C GLN A 58 8.92 -14.11 0.03
N GLU A 59 8.16 -14.32 -1.04
CA GLU A 59 6.90 -15.06 -0.98
C GLU A 59 7.10 -16.49 -0.48
N ARG A 60 8.13 -17.19 -0.97
CA ARG A 60 8.48 -18.54 -0.48
C ARG A 60 8.89 -18.54 0.99
N GLN A 61 9.67 -17.55 1.43
CA GLN A 61 10.05 -17.43 2.84
C GLN A 61 8.83 -17.19 3.74
N ILE A 62 7.92 -16.32 3.31
CA ILE A 62 6.67 -16.04 4.02
C ILE A 62 5.81 -17.29 4.09
N GLU A 63 5.70 -18.04 3.00
CA GLU A 63 4.94 -19.29 2.96
C GLU A 63 5.54 -20.35 3.90
N GLN A 64 6.87 -20.50 3.91
CA GLN A 64 7.55 -21.41 4.83
C GLN A 64 7.34 -21.02 6.30
N ALA A 65 7.46 -19.73 6.63
CA ALA A 65 7.23 -19.23 7.98
C ALA A 65 5.79 -19.45 8.46
N ARG A 66 4.80 -19.26 7.56
CA ARG A 66 3.39 -19.58 7.82
C ARG A 66 3.19 -21.07 8.06
N ARG A 67 3.85 -21.93 7.27
CA ARG A 67 3.78 -23.39 7.43
C ARG A 67 4.44 -23.87 8.73
N SER A 68 5.51 -23.23 9.17
CA SER A 68 6.23 -23.58 10.41
C SER A 68 5.67 -22.92 11.67
N GLY A 69 4.60 -22.11 11.55
CA GLY A 69 3.94 -21.46 12.69
C GLY A 69 4.78 -20.35 13.36
N THR A 70 5.80 -19.83 12.66
CA THR A 70 6.63 -18.71 13.15
C THR A 70 6.08 -17.34 12.75
N MET A 71 4.97 -17.29 12.00
CA MET A 71 4.20 -16.10 11.62
C MET A 71 2.70 -16.29 11.83
#